data_AF-A0A7J9DUA0-F1
#
_entry.id   AF-A0A7J9DUA0-F1
#
_cell.length_a   1.000
_cell.length_b   1.000
_cell.length_c   1.000
_cell.angle_alpha   90.00
_cell.angle_beta   90.00
_cell.angle_gamma   90.00
#
_symmetry.space_group_name_H-M   'P 1'
#
loop_
_entity.id
_entity.type
_entity.pdbx_description
1 polymer ?
#
loop_
_entity_poly.entity_id
_entity_poly.type
_entity_poly.pdbx_seq_one_letter_code
_entity_poly.pdbx_strand_id
1 'polypeptide(L)'
;NENGGKLGKLEALEYWNLTYTPPLAGSDSLYKVSFEWDEELGIPGAIILRNNHAAEFFLKTITLEDVPGEGRIHFVCNSWVYPDKQYKQPRIFFANKTYLPHEMPAALRIYREEELKALRGEGTGELKTGDRVYDYALYNDLGDPDNGADLARPVLGGSAQYPYPRRGRTSRPPSKTDPNTESRVFLPEVLNIYVPRDEQFGHLKLSDFIAFNLKGLVNQIIPLLEAYVNLTPNEFDSFKDVDNLYFNGIPLPTDLVNQIASNIPLEMMQEFFRSDGQQLLKYPVPQVIQADRSNPIAWRTDEEFGREMIAGLNPLLVQLL
;
A
#
# COMPACT_ATOMS: atom_id res chain seq x y z
N ASN A 1 17.28 11.57 -32.42
CA ASN A 1 17.69 11.94 -31.04
C ASN A 1 19.07 12.58 -31.08
N GLU A 2 19.20 13.83 -31.53
CA GLU A 2 20.52 14.47 -31.70
C GLU A 2 21.16 14.94 -30.38
N ASN A 3 20.44 14.89 -29.25
CA ASN A 3 20.91 15.38 -27.93
C ASN A 3 20.89 14.35 -26.78
N GLY A 4 20.58 13.07 -27.07
CA GLY A 4 20.54 12.01 -26.05
C GLY A 4 21.86 11.24 -25.95
N GLY A 5 22.13 10.64 -24.79
CA GLY A 5 23.27 9.73 -24.63
C GLY A 5 23.23 8.58 -25.65
N LYS A 6 24.41 8.13 -26.09
CA LYS A 6 24.54 7.01 -27.03
C LYS A 6 23.94 5.74 -26.42
N LEU A 7 23.20 4.99 -27.23
CA LEU A 7 22.59 3.74 -26.83
C LEU A 7 23.52 2.58 -27.20
N GLY A 8 23.81 1.70 -26.22
CA GLY A 8 24.54 0.47 -26.47
C GLY A 8 23.73 -0.57 -27.25
N LYS A 9 24.35 -1.70 -27.58
CA LYS A 9 23.63 -2.82 -28.20
C LYS A 9 22.63 -3.43 -27.22
N LEU A 10 21.57 -4.03 -27.77
CA LEU A 10 20.59 -4.76 -26.98
C LEU A 10 21.18 -6.10 -26.56
N GLU A 11 21.16 -6.37 -25.26
CA GLU A 11 21.62 -7.62 -24.68
C GLU A 11 20.49 -8.34 -23.97
N ALA A 12 20.45 -9.66 -24.11
CA ALA A 12 19.48 -10.52 -23.45
C ALA A 12 20.10 -11.19 -22.23
N LEU A 13 19.29 -11.48 -21.21
CA LEU A 13 19.74 -12.28 -20.07
C LEU A 13 20.02 -13.71 -20.56
N GLU A 14 21.25 -14.17 -20.33
CA GLU A 14 21.61 -15.56 -20.58
C GLU A 14 20.94 -16.45 -19.50
N TYR A 15 20.33 -17.56 -19.93
CA TYR A 15 19.75 -18.58 -19.03
C TYR A 15 18.52 -18.17 -18.20
N TRP A 16 17.71 -17.19 -18.64
CA TRP A 16 16.34 -17.03 -18.11
C TRP A 16 15.45 -18.17 -18.63
N ASN A 17 15.56 -19.35 -18.02
CA ASN A 17 14.86 -20.56 -18.48
C ASN A 17 13.41 -20.60 -17.94
N LEU A 18 12.45 -20.70 -18.87
CA LEU A 18 11.00 -20.60 -18.67
C LEU A 18 10.37 -21.74 -17.85
N THR A 19 11.13 -22.78 -17.54
CA THR A 19 10.64 -24.03 -16.95
C THR A 19 10.98 -24.20 -15.47
N TYR A 20 11.71 -23.27 -14.86
CA TYR A 20 11.98 -23.33 -13.43
C TYR A 20 10.86 -22.66 -12.66
N THR A 21 10.25 -23.47 -11.80
CA THR A 21 9.31 -23.13 -10.73
C THR A 21 9.53 -21.70 -10.24
N PRO A 22 8.49 -20.86 -10.12
CA PRO A 22 8.65 -19.55 -9.52
C PRO A 22 9.43 -19.73 -8.21
N PRO A 23 10.53 -18.98 -7.99
CA PRO A 23 11.25 -19.05 -6.73
C PRO A 23 10.22 -18.96 -5.61
N LEU A 24 10.35 -19.84 -4.60
CA LEU A 24 9.46 -19.80 -3.42
C LEU A 24 9.26 -18.34 -3.04
N ALA A 25 7.99 -17.93 -2.86
CA ALA A 25 7.64 -16.54 -2.57
C ALA A 25 8.61 -15.95 -1.52
N GLY A 26 9.47 -15.03 -1.97
CA GLY A 26 10.46 -14.36 -1.11
C GLY A 26 11.95 -14.63 -1.38
N SER A 27 12.36 -15.47 -2.35
CA SER A 27 13.78 -15.62 -2.69
C SER A 27 14.22 -14.78 -3.91
N ASP A 28 15.35 -14.10 -3.76
CA ASP A 28 15.96 -13.31 -4.83
C ASP A 28 16.71 -14.20 -5.82
N SER A 29 16.62 -13.88 -7.11
CA SER A 29 17.37 -14.54 -8.18
C SER A 29 18.39 -13.60 -8.78
N LEU A 30 19.62 -14.10 -8.99
CA LEU A 30 20.71 -13.36 -9.63
C LEU A 30 20.90 -13.88 -11.06
N TYR A 31 20.90 -12.96 -12.02
CA TYR A 31 21.17 -13.24 -13.43
C TYR A 31 22.41 -12.49 -13.88
N LYS A 32 23.19 -13.10 -14.77
CA LYS A 32 24.36 -12.47 -15.39
C LYS A 32 23.99 -11.95 -16.78
N VAL A 33 24.57 -10.81 -17.13
CA VAL A 33 24.48 -10.19 -18.45
C VAL A 33 25.82 -9.55 -18.75
N SER A 34 26.23 -9.64 -20.00
CA SER A 34 27.45 -9.01 -20.51
C SER A 34 27.05 -7.98 -21.55
N PHE A 35 27.62 -6.78 -21.50
CA PHE A 35 27.36 -5.73 -22.47
C PHE A 35 28.59 -5.50 -23.33
N GLU A 36 28.41 -5.51 -24.66
CA GLU A 36 29.44 -4.97 -25.54
C GLU A 36 29.54 -3.45 -25.32
N TRP A 37 30.72 -3.01 -24.87
CA TRP A 37 31.01 -1.61 -24.59
C TRP A 37 32.16 -1.11 -25.45
N ASP A 38 32.00 0.09 -25.99
CA ASP A 38 32.99 0.83 -26.77
C ASP A 38 33.32 2.13 -26.03
N GLU A 39 34.58 2.57 -26.05
CA GLU A 39 35.04 3.83 -25.46
C GLU A 39 34.21 5.02 -25.94
N GLU A 40 33.72 4.94 -27.19
CA GLU A 40 32.84 5.93 -27.76
C GLU A 40 31.50 6.12 -27.01
N LEU A 41 31.00 5.10 -26.30
CA LEU A 41 29.76 5.16 -25.52
C LEU A 41 29.94 5.96 -24.23
N GLY A 42 31.17 6.11 -23.76
CA GLY A 42 31.47 6.73 -22.47
C GLY A 42 30.92 5.95 -21.28
N ILE A 43 30.73 6.63 -20.15
CA ILE A 43 30.34 5.98 -18.89
C ILE A 43 28.83 5.68 -18.88
N PRO A 44 28.39 4.42 -18.63
CA PRO A 44 26.97 4.07 -18.50
C PRO A 44 26.29 4.84 -17.36
N GLY A 45 25.29 5.65 -17.70
CA GLY A 45 24.52 6.43 -16.72
C GLY A 45 23.07 5.97 -16.50
N ALA A 46 22.53 5.19 -17.42
CA ALA A 46 21.17 4.67 -17.38
C ALA A 46 21.09 3.33 -18.14
N ILE A 47 20.14 2.49 -17.75
CA ILE A 47 19.81 1.22 -18.43
C ILE A 47 18.35 1.27 -18.86
N ILE A 48 18.10 1.01 -20.14
CA ILE A 48 16.76 0.77 -20.68
C ILE A 48 16.49 -0.73 -20.62
N LEU A 49 15.36 -1.10 -20.02
CA LEU A 49 14.98 -2.48 -19.79
C LEU A 49 13.62 -2.76 -20.42
N ARG A 50 13.55 -3.86 -21.17
CA ARG A 50 12.32 -4.36 -21.79
C ARG A 50 12.05 -5.77 -21.28
N ASN A 51 10.89 -5.96 -20.66
CA ASN A 51 10.44 -7.28 -20.26
C ASN A 51 9.66 -7.93 -21.41
N ASN A 52 10.28 -8.87 -22.12
CA ASN A 52 9.63 -9.65 -23.17
C ASN A 52 8.92 -10.90 -22.64
N HIS A 53 8.92 -11.12 -21.32
CA HIS A 53 8.22 -12.21 -20.67
C HIS A 53 6.72 -11.89 -20.50
N ALA A 54 5.90 -12.93 -20.32
CA ALA A 54 4.46 -12.78 -20.14
C ALA A 54 4.08 -12.26 -18.74
N ALA A 55 4.86 -12.63 -17.72
CA ALA A 55 4.69 -12.20 -16.34
C ALA A 55 5.60 -11.02 -15.98
N GLU A 56 5.12 -10.17 -15.07
CA GLU A 56 5.90 -9.15 -14.41
C GLU A 56 6.91 -9.76 -13.42
N PHE A 57 7.94 -8.98 -13.08
CA PHE A 57 8.87 -9.32 -12.00
C PHE A 57 9.30 -8.06 -11.24
N PHE A 58 9.76 -8.23 -10.01
CA PHE A 58 10.30 -7.12 -9.21
C PHE A 58 11.81 -7.01 -9.40
N LEU A 59 12.26 -5.93 -10.05
CA LEU A 59 13.68 -5.67 -10.27
C LEU A 59 14.26 -4.94 -9.05
N LYS A 60 15.17 -5.60 -8.33
CA LYS A 60 15.85 -5.00 -7.16
C LYS A 60 16.98 -4.08 -7.57
N THR A 61 18.00 -4.63 -8.21
CA THR A 61 19.23 -3.90 -8.55
C THR A 61 19.85 -4.40 -9.84
N ILE A 62 20.58 -3.53 -10.53
CA ILE A 62 21.55 -3.92 -11.57
C ILE A 62 22.91 -3.42 -11.11
N THR A 63 23.94 -4.27 -11.24
CA THR A 63 25.32 -3.90 -10.94
C THR A 63 26.18 -4.21 -12.15
N LEU A 64 26.84 -3.18 -12.68
CA LEU A 64 27.88 -3.33 -13.69
C LEU A 64 29.22 -3.40 -12.97
N GLU A 65 29.93 -4.51 -13.15
CA GLU A 65 31.30 -4.69 -12.67
C GLU A 65 32.28 -4.31 -13.79
N ASP A 66 33.51 -3.97 -13.42
CA ASP A 66 34.63 -3.75 -14.34
C ASP A 66 34.40 -2.67 -15.43
N VAL A 67 33.63 -1.63 -15.13
CA VAL A 67 33.41 -0.48 -16.03
C VAL A 67 34.70 0.34 -16.15
N PRO A 68 35.27 0.53 -17.36
CA PRO A 68 36.50 1.28 -17.54
C PRO A 68 36.44 2.69 -16.96
N GLY A 69 37.42 3.05 -16.13
CA GLY A 69 37.53 4.37 -15.49
C GLY A 69 36.64 4.60 -14.26
N GLU A 70 35.67 3.73 -13.98
CA GLU A 70 34.70 3.89 -12.88
C GLU A 70 34.65 2.68 -11.93
N GLY A 71 35.07 1.49 -12.39
CA GLY A 71 35.00 0.26 -11.63
C GLY A 71 33.56 -0.26 -11.57
N ARG A 72 32.86 0.00 -10.46
CA ARG A 72 31.52 -0.56 -10.23
C ARG A 72 30.44 0.51 -10.33
N ILE A 73 29.40 0.25 -11.11
CA ILE A 73 28.23 1.13 -11.22
C ILE A 73 26.98 0.39 -10.73
N HIS A 74 26.25 1.03 -9.81
CA HIS A 74 25.04 0.48 -9.21
C HIS A 74 23.78 1.20 -9.68
N PHE A 75 22.75 0.43 -9.98
CA PHE A 75 21.40 0.88 -10.28
C PHE A 75 20.48 0.30 -9.21
N VAL A 76 19.95 1.16 -8.33
CA VAL A 76 18.98 0.77 -7.31
C VAL A 76 17.58 0.95 -7.89
N CYS A 77 16.95 -0.15 -8.29
CA CYS A 77 15.73 -0.13 -9.09
C CYS A 77 14.47 -0.22 -8.24
N ASN A 78 14.37 -1.24 -7.38
CA ASN A 78 13.24 -1.55 -6.51
C ASN A 78 11.87 -1.27 -7.13
N SER A 79 11.60 -1.86 -8.31
CA SER A 79 10.37 -1.58 -9.05
C SER A 79 9.85 -2.79 -9.81
N TRP A 80 8.52 -2.88 -9.93
CA TRP A 80 7.86 -3.89 -10.75
C TRP A 80 8.02 -3.57 -12.23
N VAL A 81 8.45 -4.56 -13.02
CA VAL A 81 8.63 -4.46 -14.47
C VAL A 81 7.60 -5.36 -15.16
N TYR A 82 6.59 -4.74 -15.76
CA TYR A 82 5.55 -5.39 -16.54
C TYR A 82 6.04 -5.71 -17.96
N PRO A 83 5.35 -6.62 -18.67
CA PRO A 83 5.63 -6.89 -20.08
C PRO A 83 5.69 -5.60 -20.91
N ASP A 84 6.71 -5.45 -21.76
CA ASP A 84 7.05 -4.22 -22.49
C ASP A 84 5.88 -3.68 -23.31
N LYS A 85 5.06 -4.58 -23.86
CA LYS A 85 3.83 -4.27 -24.61
C LYS A 85 2.79 -3.46 -23.83
N GLN A 86 2.89 -3.39 -22.50
CA GLN A 86 1.99 -2.61 -21.66
C GLN A 86 2.46 -1.16 -21.50
N TYR A 87 3.73 -0.87 -21.80
CA TYR A 87 4.27 0.47 -21.64
C TYR A 87 4.23 1.27 -22.95
N LYS A 88 3.94 2.57 -22.85
CA LYS A 88 4.10 3.52 -23.97
C LYS A 88 5.58 3.73 -24.32
N GLN A 89 6.45 3.63 -23.33
CA GLN A 89 7.91 3.79 -23.44
C GLN A 89 8.60 2.73 -22.59
N PRO A 90 9.75 2.19 -23.01
CA PRO A 90 10.45 1.18 -22.24
C PRO A 90 10.89 1.73 -20.88
N ARG A 91 11.05 0.85 -19.90
CA ARG A 91 11.48 1.24 -18.56
C ARG A 91 12.93 1.70 -18.59
N ILE A 92 13.23 2.75 -17.85
CA ILE A 92 14.58 3.26 -17.68
C ILE A 92 14.95 3.31 -16.20
N PHE A 93 16.20 2.97 -15.89
CA PHE A 93 16.77 3.01 -14.56
C PHE A 93 18.09 3.78 -14.58
N PHE A 94 18.25 4.75 -13.68
CA PHE A 94 19.45 5.57 -13.59
C PHE A 94 20.45 4.99 -12.59
N ALA A 95 21.74 5.23 -12.80
CA ALA A 95 22.77 4.91 -11.83
C ALA A 95 22.55 5.70 -10.52
N ASN A 96 23.02 5.17 -9.40
CA ASN A 96 22.85 5.75 -8.07
C ASN A 96 23.69 7.04 -7.80
N LYS A 97 24.09 7.75 -8.85
CA LYS A 97 24.73 9.06 -8.76
C LYS A 97 23.66 10.14 -8.65
N THR A 98 23.83 11.06 -7.69
CA THR A 98 22.85 12.13 -7.42
C THR A 98 23.23 13.40 -8.15
N TYR A 99 22.25 14.06 -8.78
CA TYR A 99 22.44 15.30 -9.53
C TYR A 99 21.30 16.29 -9.29
N LEU A 100 21.62 17.57 -9.09
CA LEU A 100 20.65 18.63 -9.35
C LEU A 100 20.35 18.71 -10.86
N PRO A 101 19.19 19.26 -11.28
CA PRO A 101 18.83 19.34 -12.70
C PRO A 101 19.91 19.95 -13.61
N HIS A 102 20.62 20.97 -13.12
CA HIS A 102 21.66 21.67 -13.89
C HIS A 102 23.02 20.94 -13.89
N GLU A 103 23.26 20.06 -12.91
CA GLU A 103 24.48 19.25 -12.78
C GLU A 103 24.40 17.95 -13.58
N MET A 104 23.19 17.46 -13.85
CA MET A 104 22.99 16.20 -14.55
C MET A 104 23.67 16.23 -15.92
N PRO A 105 24.42 15.17 -16.31
CA PRO A 105 25.05 15.08 -17.63
C PRO A 105 24.04 15.35 -18.74
N ALA A 106 24.40 16.21 -19.69
CA ALA A 106 23.49 16.66 -20.76
C ALA A 106 22.85 15.48 -21.51
N ALA A 107 23.62 14.43 -21.74
CA ALA A 107 23.21 13.17 -22.35
C ALA A 107 22.03 12.47 -21.65
N LEU A 108 21.84 12.66 -20.35
CA LEU A 108 20.80 12.00 -19.56
C LEU A 108 19.56 12.89 -19.32
N ARG A 109 19.64 14.19 -19.62
CA ARG A 109 18.57 15.15 -19.31
C ARG A 109 17.28 14.86 -20.07
N ILE A 110 17.38 14.44 -21.33
CA ILE A 110 16.21 14.08 -22.15
C ILE A 110 15.47 12.90 -21.53
N TYR A 111 16.19 11.84 -21.16
CA TYR A 111 15.64 10.64 -20.53
C TYR A 111 15.01 10.93 -19.17
N ARG A 112 15.61 11.83 -18.38
CA ARG A 112 15.01 12.30 -17.13
C ARG A 112 13.67 13.00 -17.36
N GLU A 113 13.60 13.90 -18.33
CA GLU A 113 12.37 14.62 -18.62
C GLU A 113 11.28 13.70 -19.19
N GLU A 114 11.65 12.74 -20.02
CA GLU A 114 10.74 11.72 -20.54
C GLU A 114 10.17 10.83 -19.42
N GLU A 115 11.01 10.33 -18.50
CA GLU A 115 10.55 9.58 -17.34
C GLU A 115 9.62 10.43 -16.45
N LEU A 116 9.96 11.69 -16.19
CA LEU A 116 9.10 12.60 -15.42
C LEU A 116 7.76 12.89 -16.12
N LYS A 117 7.72 12.92 -17.45
CA LYS A 117 6.46 13.04 -18.20
C LYS A 117 5.63 11.76 -18.13
N ALA A 118 6.29 10.60 -18.26
CA ALA A 118 5.62 9.31 -18.12
C ALA A 118 5.00 9.14 -16.71
N LEU A 119 5.71 9.55 -15.66
CA LEU A 119 5.23 9.53 -14.27
C LEU A 119 4.09 10.52 -14.01
N ARG A 120 4.03 11.66 -14.72
CA ARG A 120 2.90 12.61 -14.60
C ARG A 120 1.65 12.16 -15.37
N GLY A 121 1.83 11.35 -16.41
CA GLY A 121 0.74 10.91 -17.28
C GLY A 121 0.10 12.07 -18.06
N GLU A 122 -1.10 11.82 -18.59
CA GLU A 122 -1.83 12.75 -19.46
C GLU A 122 -3.00 13.47 -18.74
N GLY A 123 -3.16 13.24 -17.43
CA GLY A 123 -4.26 13.82 -16.63
C GLY A 123 -5.67 13.26 -16.94
N THR A 124 -5.77 12.35 -17.91
CA THR A 124 -7.04 11.76 -18.36
C THR A 124 -6.90 10.24 -18.55
N GLY A 125 -8.02 9.57 -18.81
CA GLY A 125 -8.05 8.13 -19.10
C GLY A 125 -7.97 7.24 -17.85
N GLU A 126 -8.24 5.95 -18.06
CA GLU A 126 -8.23 4.94 -17.02
C GLU A 126 -6.80 4.42 -16.77
N LEU A 127 -6.37 4.49 -15.51
CA LEU A 127 -5.12 3.97 -14.99
C LEU A 127 -5.27 2.48 -14.66
N LYS A 128 -4.28 1.71 -15.09
CA LYS A 128 -4.20 0.27 -14.94
C LYS A 128 -3.23 -0.12 -13.85
N THR A 129 -3.34 -1.34 -13.33
CA THR A 129 -2.48 -1.84 -12.24
C THR A 129 -0.98 -1.67 -12.50
N GLY A 130 -0.51 -1.83 -13.73
CA GLY A 130 0.91 -1.66 -14.09
C GLY A 130 1.38 -0.20 -14.27
N ASP A 131 0.47 0.77 -14.21
CA ASP A 131 0.78 2.18 -14.42
C ASP A 131 1.48 2.79 -13.21
N ARG A 132 2.38 3.75 -13.48
CA ARG A 132 3.17 4.49 -12.48
C ARG A 132 2.83 5.98 -12.50
N VAL A 133 1.57 6.32 -12.76
CA VAL A 133 1.13 7.71 -12.94
C VAL A 133 0.76 8.32 -11.61
N TYR A 134 1.45 9.40 -11.26
CA TYR A 134 1.21 10.23 -10.07
C TYR A 134 0.47 11.49 -10.50
N ASP A 135 -0.77 11.61 -10.07
CA ASP A 135 -1.61 12.76 -10.37
C ASP A 135 -2.55 13.05 -9.20
N TYR A 136 -3.22 14.20 -9.22
CA TYR A 136 -4.01 14.72 -8.12
C TYR A 136 -5.50 14.59 -8.37
N ALA A 137 -6.24 14.37 -7.29
CA ALA A 137 -7.69 14.52 -7.30
C ALA A 137 -8.22 14.97 -5.93
N LEU A 138 -9.49 15.35 -5.90
CA LEU A 138 -10.21 15.79 -4.70
C LEU A 138 -10.68 14.57 -3.89
N TYR A 139 -11.04 14.77 -2.63
CA TYR A 139 -11.76 13.74 -1.87
C TYR A 139 -13.24 13.79 -2.24
N ASN A 140 -13.53 13.26 -3.42
CA ASN A 140 -14.87 13.10 -3.99
C ASN A 140 -15.30 11.63 -4.06
N ASP A 141 -14.60 10.74 -3.37
CA ASP A 141 -14.76 9.28 -3.42
C ASP A 141 -15.20 8.66 -2.09
N LEU A 142 -15.58 9.50 -1.13
CA LEU A 142 -16.02 9.10 0.21
C LEU A 142 -17.53 8.86 0.30
N GLY A 143 -18.32 9.57 -0.51
CA GLY A 143 -19.77 9.44 -0.54
C GLY A 143 -20.23 8.26 -1.41
N ASP A 144 -21.50 7.88 -1.23
CA ASP A 144 -22.14 6.83 -2.02
C ASP A 144 -23.59 7.20 -2.40
N PRO A 145 -23.78 8.27 -3.18
CA PRO A 145 -25.10 8.79 -3.51
C PRO A 145 -25.95 7.85 -4.36
N ASP A 146 -25.34 6.86 -5.03
CA ASP A 146 -26.05 5.86 -5.84
C ASP A 146 -26.90 4.91 -4.97
N ASN A 147 -26.52 4.70 -3.71
CA ASN A 147 -27.23 3.84 -2.76
C ASN A 147 -28.11 4.60 -1.76
N GLY A 148 -28.08 5.93 -1.74
CA GLY A 148 -28.93 6.74 -0.88
C GLY A 148 -28.51 8.20 -0.78
N ALA A 149 -29.47 9.12 -0.70
CA ALA A 149 -29.18 10.55 -0.57
C ALA A 149 -28.52 10.90 0.78
N ASP A 150 -28.77 10.10 1.82
CA ASP A 150 -28.15 10.17 3.14
C ASP A 150 -26.68 9.71 3.14
N LEU A 151 -26.27 8.97 2.11
CA LEU A 151 -24.88 8.53 1.89
C LEU A 151 -24.08 9.51 1.03
N ALA A 152 -24.71 10.56 0.48
CA ALA A 152 -24.01 11.64 -0.20
C ALA A 152 -23.09 12.39 0.78
N ARG A 153 -21.90 12.79 0.31
CA ARG A 153 -20.93 13.56 1.09
C ARG A 153 -20.43 14.76 0.28
N PRO A 154 -20.12 15.90 0.91
CA PRO A 154 -19.52 17.01 0.20
C PRO A 154 -18.12 16.62 -0.29
N VAL A 155 -17.75 17.13 -1.46
CA VAL A 155 -16.38 17.00 -1.99
C VAL A 155 -15.43 17.84 -1.13
N LEU A 156 -14.36 17.22 -0.61
CA LEU A 156 -13.34 17.93 0.17
C LEU A 156 -12.15 18.31 -0.72
N GLY A 157 -11.78 19.60 -0.67
CA GLY A 157 -10.76 20.23 -1.49
C GLY A 157 -11.33 20.98 -2.69
N GLY A 158 -10.56 21.94 -3.22
CA GLY A 158 -10.95 22.69 -4.43
C GLY A 158 -11.97 23.80 -4.19
N SER A 159 -12.42 24.00 -2.95
CA SER A 159 -13.27 25.11 -2.54
C SER A 159 -12.73 25.80 -1.28
N ALA A 160 -13.12 27.05 -1.07
CA ALA A 160 -12.82 27.78 0.16
C ALA A 160 -13.68 27.30 1.36
N GLN A 161 -14.86 26.72 1.08
CA GLN A 161 -15.76 26.20 2.11
C GLN A 161 -15.24 24.88 2.69
N TYR A 162 -14.71 24.00 1.85
CA TYR A 162 -14.13 22.71 2.25
C TYR A 162 -12.69 22.60 1.75
N PRO A 163 -11.74 23.38 2.31
CA PRO A 163 -10.35 23.26 1.95
C PRO A 163 -9.81 21.91 2.45
N TYR A 164 -9.09 21.19 1.59
CA TYR A 164 -8.50 19.90 1.94
C TYR A 164 -7.31 19.58 1.02
N PRO A 165 -6.29 18.84 1.52
CA PRO A 165 -5.23 18.29 0.68
C PRO A 165 -5.78 17.49 -0.50
N ARG A 166 -5.00 17.42 -1.58
CA ARG A 166 -5.30 16.50 -2.69
C ARG A 166 -4.91 15.08 -2.29
N ARG A 167 -5.58 14.11 -2.90
CA ARG A 167 -5.21 12.69 -2.86
C ARG A 167 -4.66 12.24 -4.21
N GLY A 168 -4.10 11.03 -4.26
CA GLY A 168 -3.69 10.39 -5.50
C GLY A 168 -4.90 10.14 -6.41
N ARG A 169 -4.81 10.58 -7.66
CA ARG A 169 -5.85 10.34 -8.66
C ARG A 169 -6.06 8.85 -8.86
N THR A 170 -7.32 8.47 -8.87
CA THR A 170 -7.81 7.12 -9.19
C THR A 170 -8.59 7.21 -10.48
N SER A 171 -8.87 6.05 -11.07
CA SER A 171 -9.47 5.97 -12.40
C SER A 171 -10.88 5.45 -12.40
N ARG A 172 -11.56 5.48 -11.24
CA ARG A 172 -12.92 5.00 -11.19
C ARG A 172 -13.84 6.02 -11.87
N PRO A 173 -14.90 5.55 -12.54
CA PRO A 173 -15.85 6.42 -13.17
C PRO A 173 -16.62 7.23 -12.11
N PRO A 174 -17.26 8.35 -12.51
CA PRO A 174 -18.22 9.03 -11.66
C PRO A 174 -19.38 8.13 -11.22
N SER A 175 -20.02 8.49 -10.11
CA SER A 175 -21.31 7.95 -9.69
C SER A 175 -22.38 8.20 -10.75
N LYS A 176 -23.42 7.34 -10.78
CA LYS A 176 -24.56 7.50 -11.70
C LYS A 176 -25.44 8.69 -11.33
N THR A 177 -25.54 9.01 -10.05
CA THR A 177 -26.42 10.04 -9.48
C THR A 177 -25.74 11.41 -9.35
N ASP A 178 -24.42 11.47 -9.12
CA ASP A 178 -23.65 12.72 -9.07
C ASP A 178 -22.34 12.62 -9.87
N PRO A 179 -22.19 13.35 -10.99
CA PRO A 179 -20.98 13.32 -11.80
C PRO A 179 -19.75 13.92 -11.12
N ASN A 180 -19.91 14.67 -10.02
CA ASN A 180 -18.79 15.21 -9.26
C ASN A 180 -18.24 14.22 -8.22
N THR A 181 -18.99 13.16 -7.91
CA THR A 181 -18.61 12.11 -6.97
C THR A 181 -18.05 10.92 -7.76
N GLU A 182 -16.88 10.43 -7.37
CA GLU A 182 -16.29 9.21 -7.93
C GLU A 182 -17.00 7.98 -7.36
N SER A 183 -17.23 6.97 -8.19
CA SER A 183 -17.97 5.77 -7.79
C SER A 183 -17.29 5.04 -6.63
N ARG A 184 -18.13 4.58 -5.69
CA ARG A 184 -17.72 3.87 -4.48
C ARG A 184 -17.38 2.41 -4.81
N VAL A 185 -16.33 1.91 -4.17
CA VAL A 185 -15.98 0.49 -4.19
C VAL A 185 -16.07 -0.07 -2.77
N PHE A 186 -16.53 -1.31 -2.66
CA PHE A 186 -16.67 -2.02 -1.40
C PHE A 186 -15.62 -3.12 -1.27
N LEU A 187 -15.65 -3.86 -0.17
CA LEU A 187 -14.78 -5.03 -0.03
C LEU A 187 -15.25 -6.16 -0.96
N PRO A 188 -14.33 -6.91 -1.59
CA PRO A 188 -12.87 -6.80 -1.47
C PRO A 188 -12.21 -5.76 -2.41
N GLU A 189 -12.95 -5.17 -3.36
CA GLU A 189 -12.42 -4.29 -4.41
C GLU A 189 -11.69 -3.04 -3.88
N VAL A 190 -12.02 -2.57 -2.68
CA VAL A 190 -11.33 -1.44 -2.02
C VAL A 190 -9.83 -1.70 -1.82
N LEU A 191 -9.42 -2.97 -1.73
CA LEU A 191 -8.00 -3.38 -1.63
C LEU A 191 -7.25 -3.21 -2.95
N ASN A 192 -7.99 -3.04 -4.05
CA ASN A 192 -7.46 -2.87 -5.40
C ASN A 192 -7.68 -1.45 -5.93
N ILE A 193 -7.93 -0.47 -5.04
CA ILE A 193 -7.91 0.94 -5.44
C ILE A 193 -6.54 1.26 -6.03
N TYR A 194 -6.56 1.85 -7.23
CA TYR A 194 -5.34 2.22 -7.93
C TYR A 194 -4.44 3.09 -7.06
N VAL A 195 -3.19 2.68 -6.97
CA VAL A 195 -2.04 3.50 -6.60
C VAL A 195 -0.94 3.19 -7.63
N PRO A 196 0.00 4.13 -7.88
CA PRO A 196 1.17 3.84 -8.72
C PRO A 196 1.82 2.52 -8.31
N ARG A 197 2.13 1.66 -9.28
CA ARG A 197 2.42 0.25 -9.04
C ARG A 197 3.45 -0.04 -7.93
N ASP A 198 4.47 0.80 -7.83
CA ASP A 198 5.57 0.66 -6.87
C ASP A 198 5.20 1.13 -5.45
N GLU A 199 4.10 1.89 -5.29
CA GLU A 199 3.54 2.32 -4.00
C GLU A 199 2.55 1.30 -3.40
N GLN A 200 2.09 0.35 -4.22
CA GLN A 200 1.20 -0.70 -3.75
C GLN A 200 1.94 -1.59 -2.74
N PHE A 201 1.27 -1.93 -1.63
CA PHE A 201 1.84 -2.85 -0.66
C PHE A 201 2.29 -4.16 -1.32
N GLY A 202 3.50 -4.61 -0.99
CA GLY A 202 3.90 -5.98 -1.25
C GLY A 202 3.01 -6.96 -0.48
N HIS A 203 2.86 -8.19 -0.97
CA HIS A 203 1.92 -9.18 -0.43
C HIS A 203 2.01 -9.38 1.10
N LEU A 204 3.22 -9.39 1.67
CA LEU A 204 3.43 -9.54 3.12
C LEU A 204 2.94 -8.32 3.93
N LYS A 205 3.13 -7.10 3.40
CA LYS A 205 2.62 -5.89 4.06
C LYS A 205 1.11 -5.77 3.94
N LEU A 206 0.53 -6.28 2.86
CA LEU A 206 -0.92 -6.31 2.67
C LEU A 206 -1.57 -7.31 3.63
N SER A 207 -0.99 -8.50 3.85
CA SER A 207 -1.50 -9.43 4.86
C SER A 207 -1.44 -8.83 6.27
N ASP A 208 -0.34 -8.14 6.62
CA ASP A 208 -0.24 -7.41 7.90
C ASP A 208 -1.28 -6.28 7.97
N PHE A 209 -1.43 -5.50 6.90
CA PHE A 209 -2.41 -4.40 6.84
C PHE A 209 -3.84 -4.92 6.99
N ILE A 210 -4.19 -6.02 6.31
CA ILE A 210 -5.48 -6.70 6.42
C ILE A 210 -5.65 -7.26 7.84
N ALA A 211 -4.63 -7.91 8.40
CA ALA A 211 -4.61 -8.43 9.76
C ALA A 211 -4.92 -7.35 10.82
N PHE A 212 -4.38 -6.14 10.65
CA PHE A 212 -4.53 -5.05 11.62
C PHE A 212 -5.75 -4.15 11.34
N ASN A 213 -6.06 -3.79 10.10
CA ASN A 213 -7.08 -2.78 9.76
C ASN A 213 -8.44 -3.36 9.34
N LEU A 214 -8.50 -4.62 8.90
CA LEU A 214 -9.76 -5.29 8.52
C LEU A 214 -10.40 -6.08 9.66
N LYS A 215 -10.05 -5.74 10.90
CA LYS A 215 -10.97 -5.92 12.05
C LYS A 215 -12.27 -5.11 11.90
N GLY A 216 -12.36 -4.27 10.86
CA GLY A 216 -13.55 -3.63 10.31
C GLY A 216 -14.58 -4.55 9.63
N LEU A 217 -14.62 -5.86 9.94
CA LEU A 217 -15.72 -6.78 9.60
C LEU A 217 -17.04 -6.44 10.33
N VAL A 218 -17.19 -5.19 10.71
CA VAL A 218 -18.24 -4.63 11.55
C VAL A 218 -19.60 -4.84 10.91
N ASN A 219 -19.75 -4.64 9.60
CA ASN A 219 -21.09 -4.72 8.97
C ASN A 219 -21.65 -6.14 8.82
N GLN A 220 -20.81 -7.18 8.79
CA GLN A 220 -21.28 -8.58 8.73
C GLN A 220 -21.26 -9.26 10.10
N ILE A 221 -20.35 -8.87 10.99
CA ILE A 221 -20.22 -9.44 12.33
C ILE A 221 -21.18 -8.76 13.32
N ILE A 222 -21.46 -7.46 13.22
CA ILE A 222 -22.38 -6.77 14.13
C ILE A 222 -23.76 -7.43 14.13
N PRO A 223 -24.46 -7.62 12.98
CA PRO A 223 -25.79 -8.21 13.00
C PRO A 223 -25.81 -9.62 13.62
N LEU A 224 -24.69 -10.33 13.47
CA LEU A 224 -24.50 -11.69 13.95
C LEU A 224 -24.24 -11.73 15.48
N LEU A 225 -23.50 -10.75 16.01
CA LEU A 225 -23.30 -10.55 17.46
C LEU A 225 -24.58 -10.02 18.15
N GLU A 226 -25.28 -9.07 17.51
CA GLU A 226 -26.55 -8.50 17.97
C GLU A 226 -27.65 -9.57 18.15
N ALA A 227 -27.66 -10.60 17.30
CA ALA A 227 -28.65 -11.68 17.37
C ALA A 227 -28.46 -12.63 18.57
N TYR A 228 -27.27 -12.67 19.19
CA TYR A 228 -26.90 -13.70 20.17
C TYR A 228 -26.57 -13.18 21.59
N VAL A 229 -26.14 -11.93 21.74
CA VAL A 229 -25.83 -11.34 23.05
C VAL A 229 -27.08 -10.68 23.62
N ASN A 230 -27.83 -11.41 24.44
CA ASN A 230 -29.08 -10.92 25.02
C ASN A 230 -29.08 -11.11 26.54
N LEU A 231 -28.73 -10.04 27.28
CA LEU A 231 -29.08 -9.81 28.69
C LEU A 231 -29.13 -8.29 29.00
N THR A 232 -28.44 -7.46 28.22
CA THR A 232 -28.69 -6.03 27.96
C THR A 232 -28.36 -5.78 26.46
N PRO A 233 -29.30 -5.34 25.60
CA PRO A 233 -28.99 -5.24 24.17
C PRO A 233 -27.95 -4.14 23.92
N ASN A 234 -26.78 -4.51 23.42
CA ASN A 234 -25.75 -3.64 22.83
C ASN A 234 -24.91 -2.74 23.77
N GLU A 235 -24.87 -3.01 25.09
CA GLU A 235 -24.09 -2.18 26.03
C GLU A 235 -23.20 -3.02 26.97
N PHE A 236 -22.17 -2.39 27.53
CA PHE A 236 -21.35 -2.98 28.60
C PHE A 236 -21.96 -2.60 29.96
N ASP A 237 -22.24 -3.60 30.80
CA ASP A 237 -22.82 -3.37 32.13
C ASP A 237 -21.76 -2.97 33.17
N SER A 238 -20.48 -3.23 32.89
CA SER A 238 -19.37 -2.91 33.77
C SER A 238 -18.01 -2.77 33.06
N PHE A 239 -17.05 -2.11 33.70
CA PHE A 239 -15.66 -2.09 33.20
C PHE A 239 -15.04 -3.49 33.09
N LYS A 240 -15.50 -4.44 33.92
CA LYS A 240 -15.06 -5.83 33.83
C LYS A 240 -15.45 -6.45 32.49
N ASP A 241 -16.59 -6.07 31.92
CA ASP A 241 -17.02 -6.57 30.62
C ASP A 241 -16.12 -6.07 29.49
N VAL A 242 -15.62 -4.83 29.62
CA VAL A 242 -14.59 -4.27 28.73
C VAL A 242 -13.24 -4.97 28.93
N ASP A 243 -12.81 -5.18 30.17
CA ASP A 243 -11.57 -5.90 30.51
C ASP A 243 -11.58 -7.34 29.96
N ASN A 244 -12.74 -7.99 30.00
CA ASN A 244 -12.93 -9.35 29.51
C ASN A 244 -12.59 -9.46 28.01
N LEU A 245 -12.80 -8.42 27.19
CA LEU A 245 -12.40 -8.41 25.77
C LEU A 245 -10.91 -8.75 25.56
N TYR A 246 -10.06 -8.39 26.52
CA TYR A 246 -8.62 -8.56 26.45
C TYR A 246 -8.11 -9.75 27.28
N PHE A 247 -8.67 -9.97 28.47
CA PHE A 247 -8.18 -10.99 29.39
C PHE A 247 -8.84 -12.36 29.18
N ASN A 248 -10.15 -12.38 28.89
CA ASN A 248 -10.98 -13.60 28.87
C ASN A 248 -11.60 -13.91 27.50
N GLY A 249 -11.60 -12.96 26.57
CA GLY A 249 -12.31 -13.04 25.28
C GLY A 249 -13.82 -12.86 25.41
N ILE A 250 -14.52 -12.84 24.28
CA ILE A 250 -15.99 -12.84 24.22
C ILE A 250 -16.45 -14.30 24.07
N PRO A 251 -17.24 -14.85 25.01
CA PRO A 251 -17.79 -16.18 24.84
C PRO A 251 -18.85 -16.16 23.72
N LEU A 252 -18.59 -16.89 22.63
CA LEU A 252 -19.53 -17.05 21.52
C LEU A 252 -20.00 -18.51 21.42
N PRO A 253 -21.30 -18.76 21.12
CA PRO A 253 -21.78 -20.11 20.83
C PRO A 253 -21.10 -20.70 19.58
N THR A 254 -20.83 -22.01 19.59
CA THR A 254 -20.11 -22.71 18.51
C THR A 254 -20.74 -22.53 17.12
N ASP A 255 -22.07 -22.43 17.04
CA ASP A 255 -22.77 -22.19 15.77
C ASP A 255 -22.44 -20.82 15.18
N LEU A 256 -22.27 -19.81 16.05
CA LEU A 256 -21.89 -18.46 15.66
C LEU A 256 -20.45 -18.40 15.16
N VAL A 257 -19.57 -19.11 15.87
CA VAL A 257 -18.16 -19.28 15.52
C VAL A 257 -18.02 -19.85 14.10
N ASN A 258 -18.78 -20.87 13.78
CA ASN A 258 -18.77 -21.52 12.46
C ASN A 258 -19.28 -20.58 11.35
N GLN A 259 -20.32 -19.78 11.63
CA GLN A 259 -20.85 -18.80 10.69
C GLN A 259 -19.85 -17.66 10.43
N ILE A 260 -19.17 -17.16 11.47
CA ILE A 260 -18.10 -16.17 11.34
C ILE A 260 -16.94 -16.75 10.52
N ALA A 261 -16.47 -17.96 10.85
CA ALA A 261 -15.39 -18.63 10.12
C ALA A 261 -15.69 -18.79 8.62
N SER A 262 -16.95 -19.04 8.27
CA SER A 262 -17.38 -19.23 6.88
C SER A 262 -17.44 -17.93 6.07
N ASN A 263 -17.55 -16.77 6.74
CA ASN A 263 -17.68 -15.46 6.11
C ASN A 263 -16.36 -14.67 6.07
N ILE A 264 -15.31 -15.16 6.73
CA ILE A 264 -14.00 -14.50 6.78
C ILE A 264 -13.08 -15.11 5.71
N PRO A 265 -12.38 -14.28 4.89
CA PRO A 265 -11.36 -14.77 3.97
C PRO A 265 -10.29 -15.62 4.66
N LEU A 266 -9.81 -16.67 3.98
CA LEU A 266 -8.84 -17.64 4.54
C LEU A 266 -7.57 -16.95 5.06
N GLU A 267 -7.13 -15.91 4.37
CA GLU A 267 -5.97 -15.09 4.69
C GLU A 267 -6.11 -14.34 6.03
N MET A 268 -7.35 -14.15 6.50
CA MET A 268 -7.68 -13.45 7.74
C MET A 268 -8.01 -14.39 8.90
N MET A 269 -8.24 -15.68 8.64
CA MET A 269 -8.67 -16.62 9.68
C MET A 269 -7.63 -16.80 10.80
N GLN A 270 -6.33 -16.82 10.49
CA GLN A 270 -5.28 -17.03 11.51
C GLN A 270 -5.26 -15.93 12.58
N GLU A 271 -5.72 -14.72 12.26
CA GLU A 271 -5.75 -13.58 13.16
C GLU A 271 -7.03 -13.50 13.99
N PHE A 272 -8.16 -13.95 13.42
CA PHE A 272 -9.43 -14.08 14.15
C PHE A 272 -9.43 -15.28 15.10
N PHE A 273 -8.79 -16.37 14.69
CA PHE A 273 -8.68 -17.63 15.43
C PHE A 273 -7.25 -17.80 15.91
N ARG A 274 -6.85 -17.04 16.94
CA ARG A 274 -5.53 -17.21 17.57
C ARG A 274 -5.40 -18.68 18.03
N SER A 275 -4.17 -19.18 17.95
CA SER A 275 -3.71 -20.58 17.88
C SER A 275 -4.19 -21.59 18.95
N ASP A 276 -5.05 -21.22 19.90
CA ASP A 276 -5.61 -22.15 20.90
C ASP A 276 -6.95 -22.78 20.48
N GLY A 277 -7.57 -22.30 19.40
CA GLY A 277 -8.82 -22.84 18.86
C GLY A 277 -10.02 -22.71 19.79
N GLN A 278 -9.92 -21.98 20.90
CA GLN A 278 -10.94 -21.96 21.97
C GLN A 278 -11.36 -20.57 22.43
N GLN A 279 -10.65 -19.48 22.10
CA GLN A 279 -11.06 -18.12 22.48
C GLN A 279 -11.19 -17.20 21.27
N LEU A 280 -12.37 -17.19 20.64
CA LEU A 280 -12.71 -16.18 19.63
C LEU A 280 -12.67 -14.76 20.23
N LEU A 281 -12.24 -13.80 19.41
CA LEU A 281 -12.35 -12.36 19.69
C LEU A 281 -11.63 -11.89 20.98
N LYS A 282 -10.54 -12.55 21.37
CA LYS A 282 -9.64 -12.03 22.41
C LYS A 282 -8.67 -11.01 21.82
N TYR A 283 -8.84 -9.75 22.21
CA TYR A 283 -7.98 -8.67 21.76
C TYR A 283 -6.61 -8.69 22.45
N PRO A 284 -5.55 -8.18 21.80
CA PRO A 284 -4.27 -7.97 22.48
C PRO A 284 -4.45 -6.98 23.64
N VAL A 285 -3.86 -7.30 24.79
CA VAL A 285 -3.95 -6.46 26.00
C VAL A 285 -3.27 -5.10 25.75
N PRO A 286 -3.99 -3.97 25.87
CA PRO A 286 -3.42 -2.63 25.73
C PRO A 286 -2.31 -2.38 26.75
N GLN A 287 -1.26 -1.66 26.35
CA GLN A 287 -0.10 -1.38 27.21
C GLN A 287 -0.49 -0.64 28.50
N VAL A 288 -1.45 0.28 28.43
CA VAL A 288 -1.92 1.07 29.57
C VAL A 288 -2.55 0.22 30.70
N ILE A 289 -3.04 -0.99 30.39
CA ILE A 289 -3.60 -1.93 31.38
C ILE A 289 -2.75 -3.20 31.55
N GLN A 290 -1.59 -3.27 30.91
CA GLN A 290 -0.80 -4.51 30.84
C GLN A 290 -0.14 -4.87 32.18
N ALA A 291 0.29 -3.86 32.95
CA ALA A 291 1.00 -4.05 34.22
C ALA A 291 0.06 -4.52 35.34
N ASP A 292 -1.16 -3.98 35.40
CA ASP A 292 -2.11 -4.22 36.49
C ASP A 292 -3.29 -5.09 36.06
N ARG A 293 -2.99 -6.30 35.56
CA ARG A 293 -4.02 -7.24 35.05
C ARG A 293 -5.12 -7.59 36.05
N SER A 294 -4.82 -7.57 37.35
CA SER A 294 -5.78 -7.89 38.41
C SER A 294 -6.68 -6.70 38.76
N ASN A 295 -6.28 -5.47 38.43
CA ASN A 295 -7.03 -4.25 38.73
C ASN A 295 -6.62 -3.11 37.79
N PRO A 296 -7.06 -3.12 36.53
CA PRO A 296 -6.62 -2.20 35.48
C PRO A 296 -7.24 -0.80 35.64
N ILE A 297 -6.88 -0.09 36.71
CA ILE A 297 -7.48 1.21 37.07
C ILE A 297 -6.56 2.40 36.84
N ALA A 298 -5.33 2.18 36.38
CA ALA A 298 -4.33 3.25 36.21
C ALA A 298 -4.82 4.37 35.27
N TRP A 299 -5.51 4.02 34.18
CA TRP A 299 -6.11 4.99 33.25
C TRP A 299 -7.19 5.89 33.88
N ARG A 300 -7.65 5.58 35.10
CA ARG A 300 -8.70 6.32 35.81
C ARG A 300 -8.15 7.40 36.75
N THR A 301 -6.83 7.53 36.87
CA THR A 301 -6.24 8.51 37.78
C THR A 301 -6.09 9.88 37.10
N ASP A 302 -6.20 10.96 37.87
CA ASP A 302 -5.96 12.31 37.38
C ASP A 302 -4.51 12.46 36.90
N GLU A 303 -3.57 11.78 37.55
CA GLU A 303 -2.17 11.75 37.16
C GLU A 303 -1.98 11.14 35.76
N GLU A 304 -2.63 10.01 35.46
CA GLU A 304 -2.51 9.37 34.14
C GLU A 304 -3.23 10.19 33.06
N PHE A 305 -4.40 10.72 33.38
CA PHE A 305 -5.11 11.64 32.49
C PHE A 305 -4.26 12.86 32.12
N GLY A 306 -3.62 13.51 33.10
CA GLY A 306 -2.71 14.63 32.86
C GLY A 306 -1.43 14.21 32.13
N ARG A 307 -0.86 13.05 32.47
CA ARG A 307 0.33 12.50 31.80
C ARG A 307 0.06 12.22 30.33
N GLU A 308 -1.11 11.71 29.97
CA GLU A 308 -1.48 11.44 28.58
C GLU A 308 -1.53 12.71 27.71
N MET A 309 -1.78 13.88 28.29
CA MET A 309 -1.76 15.15 27.56
C MET A 309 -0.36 15.54 27.06
N ILE A 310 0.72 14.99 27.65
CA ILE A 310 2.10 15.30 27.29
C ILE A 310 2.91 14.06 26.85
N ALA A 311 2.43 12.86 27.14
CA ALA A 311 3.10 11.60 26.84
C ALA A 311 2.12 10.45 26.51
N GLY A 312 0.90 10.78 26.08
CA GLY A 312 -0.11 9.84 25.61
C GLY A 312 -0.21 9.81 24.08
N LEU A 313 -1.39 9.45 23.57
CA LEU A 313 -1.62 9.28 22.13
C LEU A 313 -1.55 10.59 21.34
N ASN A 314 -1.98 11.71 21.95
CA ASN A 314 -2.00 13.02 21.29
C ASN A 314 -1.40 14.12 22.19
N PRO A 315 -0.06 14.15 22.34
CA PRO A 315 0.62 15.07 23.25
C PRO A 315 0.79 16.49 22.69
N LEU A 316 0.09 16.83 21.61
CA LEU A 316 0.34 18.04 20.80
C LEU A 316 -0.66 19.18 21.03
N LEU A 317 -1.72 18.94 21.82
CA LEU A 317 -2.83 19.90 21.95
C LEU A 317 -2.77 20.77 23.19
N VAL A 318 -2.10 20.34 24.25
CA VAL A 318 -2.05 21.11 25.50
C VAL A 318 -1.32 22.44 25.29
N GLN A 319 -1.88 23.52 25.82
CA GLN A 319 -1.31 24.86 25.73
C GLN A 319 -1.20 25.46 27.13
N LEU A 320 -0.15 26.24 27.34
CA LEU A 320 -0.01 27.04 28.55
C LEU A 320 -1.08 28.14 28.54
N LEU A 321 -1.85 28.24 29.62
CA LEU A 321 -2.84 29.30 29.83
C LEU A 321 -2.20 30.57 30.41
#